data_AF-A0A1X2GIQ3-F1
#
_entry.id   AF-A0A1X2GIQ3-F1
#
_cell.length_a   1.000
_cell.length_b   1.000
_cell.length_c   1.000
_cell.angle_alpha   90.00
_cell.angle_beta   90.00
_cell.angle_gamma   90.00
#
_symmetry.space_group_name_H-M   'P 1'
#
loop_
_entity.id
_entity.type
_entity.pdbx_description
1 polymer ?
#
loop_
_entity_poly.entity_id
_entity_poly.type
_entity_poly.pdbx_seq_one_letter_code
_entity_poly.pdbx_strand_id
1 'polypeptide(L)' 'MMRRTRDELAEMKLRRVLQQNQNLKAQLETTRLPVSQASQSLIKYCQSTKDPLIPSIWGPAENDHFVPLRKKWKCCTVM' A
#
# COMPACT_ATOMS: atom_id res chain seq x y z
N MET A 1 -27.14 24.58 -38.86
CA MET A 1 -27.16 23.26 -38.18
C MET A 1 -26.20 23.19 -36.96
N MET A 2 -25.68 24.30 -36.43
CA MET A 2 -24.55 24.31 -35.48
C MET A 2 -24.91 24.44 -33.99
N ARG A 3 -26.19 24.64 -33.63
CA ARG A 3 -26.62 24.82 -32.22
C ARG A 3 -26.66 23.49 -31.44
N ARG A 4 -27.08 22.40 -32.08
CA ARG A 4 -27.23 21.08 -31.43
C ARG A 4 -25.93 20.56 -30.80
N THR A 5 -24.80 20.73 -31.47
CA THR A 5 -23.49 20.27 -30.96
C THR A 5 -22.99 21.08 -29.75
N ARG A 6 -23.37 22.37 -29.66
CA ARG A 6 -23.06 23.22 -28.48
C ARG A 6 -23.91 22.81 -27.28
N ASP A 7 -25.16 22.47 -27.51
CA ASP A 7 -26.10 22.02 -26.48
C ASP A 7 -25.72 20.62 -25.96
N GLU A 8 -25.36 19.69 -26.85
CA GLU A 8 -24.84 18.35 -26.51
C GLU A 8 -23.53 18.44 -25.69
N LEU A 9 -22.61 19.34 -26.07
CA LEU A 9 -21.39 19.58 -25.30
C LEU A 9 -21.68 20.20 -23.92
N ALA A 10 -22.66 21.10 -23.83
CA ALA A 10 -23.08 21.67 -22.56
C ALA A 10 -23.68 20.60 -21.64
N GLU A 11 -24.50 19.70 -22.18
CA GLU A 11 -25.09 18.60 -21.43
C GLU A 11 -24.03 17.60 -20.93
N MET A 12 -23.06 17.22 -21.78
CA MET A 12 -21.94 16.36 -21.36
C MET A 12 -21.11 16.99 -20.24
N LYS A 13 -20.83 18.30 -20.34
CA LYS A 13 -20.12 19.02 -19.27
C LYS A 13 -20.92 19.05 -17.98
N LEU A 14 -22.23 19.29 -18.05
CA LEU A 14 -23.12 19.27 -16.90
C LEU A 14 -23.12 17.89 -16.22
N ARG A 15 -23.27 16.81 -16.99
CA ARG A 15 -23.22 15.43 -16.47
C ARG A 15 -21.90 15.16 -15.74
N ARG A 16 -20.77 15.58 -16.30
CA ARG A 16 -19.45 15.45 -15.65
C ARG A 16 -19.38 16.18 -14.32
N VAL A 17 -19.86 17.43 -14.27
CA VAL A 17 -19.86 18.23 -13.04
C VAL A 17 -20.76 17.61 -11.98
N LEU A 18 -21.93 17.11 -12.35
CA LEU A 18 -22.85 16.43 -11.42
C LEU A 18 -22.23 15.15 -10.86
N GLN A 19 -21.58 14.35 -11.71
CA GLN A 19 -20.85 13.16 -11.26
C GLN A 19 -19.71 13.52 -10.31
N GLN A 20 -18.93 14.57 -10.61
CA GLN A 20 -17.89 15.06 -9.72
C GLN A 20 -18.46 15.54 -8.38
N ASN A 21 -19.59 16.25 -8.40
CA ASN A 21 -20.25 16.71 -7.19
C ASN A 21 -20.71 15.55 -6.30
N GLN A 22 -21.28 14.50 -6.89
CA GLN A 22 -21.66 13.28 -6.18
C GLN A 22 -20.44 12.60 -5.55
N ASN A 23 -19.35 12.46 -6.29
CA ASN A 23 -18.10 11.87 -5.77
C ASN A 23 -17.53 12.69 -4.60
N LEU A 24 -17.53 14.02 -4.71
CA LEU A 24 -17.04 14.91 -3.65
C LEU A 24 -17.90 14.83 -2.40
N LYS A 25 -19.23 14.75 -2.55
CA LYS A 25 -20.15 14.52 -1.42
C LYS A 25 -19.86 13.18 -0.74
N ALA A 26 -19.68 12.10 -1.50
CA ALA A 26 -19.32 10.80 -0.93
C ALA A 26 -17.98 10.83 -0.17
N GLN A 27 -16.97 11.52 -0.70
CA GLN A 27 -15.68 11.71 -0.02
C GLN A 27 -15.80 12.58 1.24
N LEU A 28 -16.71 13.55 1.25
CA LEU A 28 -16.96 14.39 2.42
C LEU A 28 -17.53 13.58 3.59
N GLU A 29 -18.48 12.69 3.29
CA GLU A 29 -19.16 11.80 4.25
C GLU A 29 -18.29 10.63 4.74
N THR A 30 -17.08 10.45 4.18
CA THR A 30 -16.18 9.38 4.63
C THR A 30 -15.71 9.64 6.05
N THR A 31 -15.86 8.65 6.93
CA THR A 31 -15.41 8.73 8.32
C THR A 31 -13.88 8.78 8.38
N ARG A 32 -13.34 9.74 9.15
CA ARG A 32 -11.89 9.96 9.29
C ARG A 32 -11.44 9.57 10.68
N LEU A 33 -10.27 8.94 10.77
CA LEU A 33 -9.61 8.62 12.03
C LEU A 33 -8.66 9.77 12.40
N PRO A 34 -8.60 10.20 13.68
CA PRO A 34 -7.57 11.12 14.13
C PRO A 34 -6.17 10.59 13.83
N VAL A 35 -5.27 11.46 13.37
CA VAL A 35 -3.91 11.06 12.97
C VAL A 35 -3.17 10.40 14.13
N SER A 36 -3.32 10.92 15.36
CA SER A 36 -2.72 10.33 16.55
C SER A 36 -3.12 8.86 16.76
N GLN A 37 -4.39 8.53 16.57
CA GLN A 37 -4.92 7.17 16.70
C GLN A 37 -4.45 6.26 15.54
N ALA A 38 -4.42 6.79 14.32
CA ALA A 38 -3.88 6.07 13.17
C ALA A 38 -2.40 5.73 13.38
N SER A 39 -1.58 6.69 13.83
CA SER A 39 -0.16 6.50 14.13
C SER A 39 0.06 5.47 15.24
N GLN A 40 -0.73 5.52 16.32
CA GLN A 40 -0.65 4.51 17.39
C GLN A 40 -0.95 3.10 16.87
N SER A 41 -1.94 2.98 15.98
CA SER A 41 -2.32 1.69 15.38
C SER A 41 -1.20 1.12 14.51
N LEU A 42 -0.56 1.98 13.70
CA LEU A 42 0.60 1.61 12.90
C LEU A 42 1.80 1.20 13.77
N ILE A 43 2.14 2.01 14.78
CA ILE A 43 3.23 1.70 15.71
C ILE A 43 2.99 0.35 16.38
N LYS A 44 1.78 0.11 16.89
CA LYS A 44 1.42 -1.15 17.53
C LYS A 44 1.59 -2.34 16.58
N TYR A 45 1.14 -2.20 15.32
CA TYR A 45 1.32 -3.24 14.32
C TYR A 45 2.81 -3.54 14.10
N CYS A 46 3.60 -2.51 13.80
CA CYS A 46 5.05 -2.63 13.59
C CYS A 46 5.82 -3.16 14.81
N GLN A 47 5.31 -2.97 16.04
CA GLN A 47 5.91 -3.51 17.26
C GLN A 47 5.48 -4.94 17.59
N SER A 48 4.38 -5.41 17.01
CA SER A 48 3.84 -6.76 17.26
C SER A 48 4.21 -7.76 16.17
N THR A 49 4.47 -7.28 14.96
CA THR A 49 4.78 -8.11 13.79
C THR A 49 6.30 -8.16 13.60
N LYS A 50 6.88 -9.34 13.80
CA LYS A 50 8.32 -9.59 13.61
C LYS A 50 8.69 -9.44 12.13
N ASP A 51 9.68 -8.60 11.84
CA ASP A 51 10.24 -8.43 10.49
C ASP A 51 11.65 -9.04 10.42
N PRO A 52 11.87 -10.11 9.65
CA PRO A 52 13.18 -10.75 9.52
C PRO A 52 14.22 -9.88 8.80
N LEU A 53 13.80 -8.83 8.07
CA LEU A 53 14.69 -7.91 7.36
C LEU A 53 15.26 -6.81 8.25
N ILE A 54 14.82 -6.73 9.52
CA ILE A 54 15.33 -5.75 10.48
C ILE A 54 15.92 -6.46 11.72
N PRO A 55 17.11 -7.09 11.59
CA PRO A 55 17.69 -7.87 12.68
C PRO A 55 18.10 -7.05 13.89
N SER A 56 18.30 -5.74 13.74
CA SER A 56 18.65 -4.83 14.84
C SER A 56 17.57 -4.73 15.91
N ILE A 57 16.31 -4.95 15.54
CA ILE A 57 15.15 -4.87 16.43
C ILE A 57 14.65 -6.29 16.77
N TRP A 58 14.60 -7.17 15.76
CA TRP A 58 13.95 -8.47 15.87
C TRP A 58 14.89 -9.66 16.07
N GLY A 59 16.20 -9.42 16.04
CA GLY A 59 17.21 -10.46 16.07
C GLY A 59 17.41 -11.15 14.70
N PRO A 60 18.39 -12.06 14.61
CA PRO A 60 18.67 -12.77 13.36
C PRO A 60 17.48 -13.61 12.91
N ALA A 61 17.27 -13.68 11.59
CA ALA A 61 16.24 -14.51 10.99
C ALA A 61 16.50 -16.00 11.28
N GLU A 62 15.52 -16.68 11.86
CA GLU A 62 15.66 -18.09 12.29
C GLU A 62 15.77 -19.06 11.10
N ASN A 63 15.11 -18.77 9.97
CA ASN A 63 15.04 -19.62 8.79
C ASN A 63 15.41 -18.85 7.52
N ASP A 64 16.61 -18.27 7.49
CA ASP A 64 17.09 -17.59 6.29
C ASP A 64 17.58 -18.60 5.23
N HIS A 65 16.82 -18.74 4.15
CA HIS A 65 17.10 -19.63 3.03
C HIS A 65 18.27 -19.17 2.15
N PHE A 66 18.73 -17.93 2.32
CA PHE A 66 19.85 -17.35 1.58
C PHE A 66 21.18 -17.51 2.31
N VAL A 67 21.18 -18.02 3.55
CA VAL A 67 22.43 -18.39 4.23
C VAL A 67 23.06 -19.53 3.45
N PRO A 68 24.32 -19.40 3.02
CA PRO A 68 25.01 -20.51 2.36
C PRO A 68 25.01 -21.68 3.34
N LEU A 69 24.45 -22.82 2.92
CA LEU A 69 24.54 -24.09 3.65
C LEU A 69 26.00 -24.25 4.05
N ARG A 70 26.32 -24.04 5.35
CA ARG A 70 27.71 -24.11 5.83
C ARG A 70 28.25 -25.43 5.33
N LYS A 71 29.20 -25.37 4.40
CA LYS A 71 29.80 -26.56 3.80
C LYS A 71 30.38 -27.40 4.92
N LYS A 72 29.63 -28.39 5.39
CA LYS A 72 30.18 -29.56 6.07
C LYS A 72 30.80 -30.47 5.00
N TRP A 73 31.66 -29.92 4.15
CA TRP A 73 32.39 -30.67 3.14
C TRP A 73 33.69 -31.16 3.78
N LYS A 74 33.57 -32.23 4.56
CA LYS A 74 34.59 -33.28 4.48
C LYS A 74 34.25 -34.10 3.23
N CYS A 75 35.29 -34.43 2.46
CA CYS A 75 35.31 -35.39 1.34
C CYS A 75 34.86 -34.84 -0.03
N CYS A 76 35.82 -34.35 -0.81
CA CYS A 76 36.28 -34.99 -2.07
C CYS A 76 37.29 -34.04 -2.76
N THR A 77 38.54 -34.49 -2.91
CA THR A 77 39.54 -33.84 -3.78
C THR A 77 39.36 -34.41 -5.19
N VAL A 78 39.19 -33.54 -6.19
CA VAL A 78 39.16 -33.95 -7.59
C VAL A 78 40.57 -33.75 -8.15
N MET A 79 41.17 -34.85 -8.65
CA MET A 79 42.32 -34.83 -9.56
C MET A 79 41.85 -34.47 -10.97
#